data_AF-Q8RL77-F1
#
_entry.id   AF-Q8RL77-F1
#
_cell.length_a   1.000
_cell.length_b   1.000
_cell.length_c   1.000
_cell.angle_alpha   90.00
_cell.angle_beta   90.00
_cell.angle_gamma   90.00
#
_symmetry.space_group_name_H-M   'P 1'
#
loop_
_entity.id
_entity.type
_entity.pdbx_description
1 polymer ?
#
loop_
_entity_poly.entity_id
_entity_poly.type
_entity_poly.pdbx_seq_one_letter_code
_entity_poly.pdbx_strand_id
1 'polypeptide(L)'
;MVPLDELPADLGRMQGLRNLSLGGGHYARLPARIVELSRLSELRMSHSSHFRQLPENIGLMQGLRSLEVASNSKLEQLPGSLTQLHRLEKLDLSSNRRLAHLPEDIGQLRGLTELSLRSCTALQQLPDSVGDLAQLQLLDLRDTGLQTLPQSLARLPAQCDIKVPDHLADRLLQIRDPERAQRQAQRAAQRLAERRRRAPVPAAQQAGSSWNRVPEFTRVLRSVDADLGERFEKWTQGLMQNARMFGASITSADMPLLDQVVAEAIRSPEFRSSFGQFLSDHTIKTLNLDGMTQVGGRGPAVRGDAKTAFAEMLKHKLMHTQDHETALGLLLEALRNSDLGLSRQTLLRSRNELTGRVEMWPPLKAYISMHDVEGKAAQDAAITWAMAQLDEAHEGVIGEAEAKQESEQAQANANRFIERRAPVLLQEWGIH
;
A
#
# COMPACT_ATOMS: atom_id res chain seq x y z
N MET A 1 -3.16 27.61 41.79
CA MET A 1 -4.49 27.98 41.26
C MET A 1 -5.22 26.71 40.93
N VAL A 2 -6.44 26.51 41.43
CA VAL A 2 -7.28 25.38 41.00
C VAL A 2 -7.58 25.62 39.50
N PRO A 3 -7.20 24.71 38.59
CA PRO A 3 -7.53 24.89 37.18
C PRO A 3 -9.06 24.88 37.05
N LEU A 4 -9.61 25.92 36.42
CA LEU A 4 -11.02 25.92 36.03
C LEU A 4 -11.17 24.90 34.91
N ASP A 5 -11.77 23.75 35.22
CA ASP A 5 -12.06 22.70 34.22
C ASP A 5 -13.03 23.19 33.13
N GLU A 6 -13.82 24.22 33.43
CA GLU A 6 -14.83 24.80 32.55
C GLU A 6 -14.92 26.32 32.78
N LEU A 7 -15.26 27.08 31.72
CA LEU A 7 -15.59 28.49 31.88
C LEU A 7 -16.91 28.69 32.63
N PRO A 8 -17.10 29.81 33.36
CA PRO A 8 -18.34 30.08 34.07
C PRO A 8 -19.55 30.05 33.15
N ALA A 9 -20.63 29.40 33.59
CA ALA A 9 -21.88 29.33 32.84
C ALA A 9 -22.54 30.71 32.61
N ASP A 10 -22.18 31.72 33.40
CA ASP A 10 -22.63 33.11 33.25
C ASP A 10 -22.12 33.77 31.97
N LEU A 11 -21.15 33.18 31.26
CA LEU A 11 -20.68 33.64 29.95
C LEU A 11 -21.85 33.80 28.96
N GLY A 12 -22.87 32.92 29.03
CA GLY A 12 -24.07 32.99 28.19
C GLY A 12 -24.90 34.29 28.34
N ARG A 13 -24.68 35.06 29.42
CA ARG A 13 -25.37 36.35 29.63
C ARG A 13 -24.81 37.49 28.79
N MET A 14 -23.66 37.31 28.13
CA MET A 14 -22.99 38.35 27.34
C MET A 14 -23.62 38.49 25.93
N GLN A 15 -24.87 38.94 25.88
CA GLN A 15 -25.68 39.02 24.65
C GLN A 15 -25.15 40.00 23.58
N GLY A 16 -24.20 40.86 23.93
CA GLY A 16 -23.52 41.75 22.99
C GLY A 16 -22.24 41.18 22.36
N LEU A 17 -21.76 40.02 22.83
CA LEU A 17 -20.48 39.47 22.43
C LEU A 17 -20.52 38.96 20.98
N ARG A 18 -19.59 39.44 20.16
CA ARG A 18 -19.45 39.04 18.74
C ARG A 18 -18.23 38.16 18.49
N ASN A 19 -17.16 38.40 19.25
CA ASN A 19 -15.89 37.71 19.09
C ASN A 19 -15.46 37.22 20.47
N LEU A 20 -15.19 35.93 20.59
CA LEU A 20 -14.68 35.29 21.79
C LEU A 20 -13.40 34.55 21.44
N SER A 21 -12.29 34.95 22.06
CA SER A 21 -10.99 34.30 21.89
C SER A 21 -10.50 33.78 23.22
N LEU A 22 -10.20 32.49 23.27
CA LEU A 22 -9.77 31.76 24.45
C LEU A 22 -8.48 31.02 24.08
N GLY A 23 -7.40 31.26 24.81
CA GLY A 23 -6.17 30.50 24.58
C GLY A 23 -5.18 30.51 25.73
N GLY A 24 -4.32 29.50 25.75
CA GLY A 24 -3.34 29.29 26.82
C GLY A 24 -3.93 28.92 28.18
N GLY A 25 -5.20 28.50 28.22
CA GLY A 25 -5.92 28.13 29.45
C GLY A 25 -5.90 26.61 29.74
N HIS A 26 -6.24 26.24 30.98
CA HIS A 26 -6.40 24.85 31.42
C HIS A 26 -7.84 24.32 31.27
N TYR A 27 -8.66 24.95 30.42
CA TYR A 27 -10.07 24.55 30.24
C TYR A 27 -10.17 23.20 29.53
N ALA A 28 -10.90 22.26 30.12
CA ALA A 28 -11.17 20.96 29.51
C ALA A 28 -12.30 21.04 28.48
N ARG A 29 -13.28 21.92 28.70
CA ARG A 29 -14.45 22.09 27.83
C ARG A 29 -15.05 23.50 27.92
N LEU A 30 -15.85 23.85 26.91
CA LEU A 30 -16.70 25.05 26.94
C LEU A 30 -18.05 24.73 27.61
N PRO A 31 -18.65 25.70 28.33
CA PRO A 31 -19.95 25.48 28.94
C PRO A 31 -21.05 25.35 27.91
N ALA A 32 -22.02 24.47 28.18
CA ALA A 32 -23.17 24.27 27.29
C ALA A 32 -23.97 25.55 27.04
N ARG A 33 -23.93 26.51 27.98
CA ARG A 33 -24.54 27.85 27.85
C ARG A 33 -23.82 28.79 26.90
N ILE A 34 -22.66 28.43 26.34
CA ILE A 34 -22.01 29.24 25.31
C ILE A 34 -22.91 29.44 24.07
N VAL A 35 -23.84 28.51 23.85
CA VAL A 35 -24.82 28.59 22.76
C VAL A 35 -25.83 29.73 22.93
N GLU A 36 -25.98 30.26 24.15
CA GLU A 36 -26.86 31.41 24.43
C GLU A 36 -26.29 32.73 23.88
N LEU A 37 -25.04 32.74 23.42
CA LEU A 37 -24.38 33.88 22.78
C LEU A 37 -24.90 34.07 21.33
N SER A 38 -26.15 34.51 21.22
CA SER A 38 -26.89 34.64 19.96
C SER A 38 -26.26 35.56 18.91
N ARG A 39 -25.39 36.49 19.33
CA ARG A 39 -24.69 37.44 18.46
C ARG A 39 -23.24 37.07 18.15
N LEU A 40 -22.75 35.95 18.68
CA LEU A 40 -21.37 35.52 18.45
C LEU A 40 -21.18 35.11 16.99
N SER A 41 -20.27 35.80 16.30
CA SER A 41 -19.88 35.52 14.93
C SER A 41 -18.53 34.81 14.84
N GLU A 42 -17.65 35.01 15.82
CA GLU A 42 -16.32 34.40 15.86
C GLU A 42 -16.03 33.76 17.22
N LEU A 43 -15.65 32.48 17.19
CA LEU A 43 -15.19 31.73 18.34
C LEU A 43 -13.79 31.17 18.05
N ARG A 44 -12.80 31.58 18.83
CA ARG A 44 -11.43 31.06 18.79
C ARG A 44 -11.09 30.35 20.10
N MET A 45 -10.63 29.12 19.99
CA MET A 45 -10.14 28.27 21.08
C MET A 45 -8.79 27.69 20.66
N SER A 46 -7.69 28.30 21.10
CA SER A 46 -6.36 27.88 20.66
C SER A 46 -5.35 27.66 21.77
N HIS A 47 -4.34 26.83 21.49
CA HIS A 47 -3.22 26.59 22.40
C HIS A 47 -3.63 26.11 23.82
N SER A 48 -4.66 25.28 23.93
CA SER A 48 -5.08 24.70 25.20
C SER A 48 -4.62 23.24 25.32
N SER A 49 -3.84 22.95 26.36
CA SER A 49 -3.28 21.60 26.61
C SER A 49 -4.26 20.62 27.25
N HIS A 50 -5.43 21.11 27.68
CA HIS A 50 -6.45 20.30 28.35
C HIS A 50 -7.77 20.19 27.59
N PHE A 51 -8.00 21.01 26.56
CA PHE A 51 -9.27 21.07 25.84
C PHE A 51 -9.54 19.76 25.10
N ARG A 52 -10.67 19.11 25.43
CA ARG A 52 -11.01 17.77 24.93
C ARG A 52 -12.17 17.75 23.95
N GLN A 53 -13.13 18.66 24.11
CA GLN A 53 -14.37 18.64 23.34
C GLN A 53 -15.06 19.99 23.27
N LEU A 54 -15.67 20.25 22.12
CA LEU A 54 -16.71 21.26 21.95
C LEU A 54 -18.01 20.80 22.62
N PRO A 55 -18.94 21.71 22.95
CA PRO A 55 -20.21 21.34 23.56
C PRO A 55 -21.11 20.65 22.51
N GLU A 56 -21.81 19.59 22.92
CA GLU A 56 -22.67 18.78 22.04
C GLU A 56 -23.79 19.56 21.35
N ASN A 57 -24.13 20.75 21.86
CA ASN A 57 -25.16 21.64 21.33
C ASN A 57 -24.59 22.82 20.52
N ILE A 58 -23.30 22.79 20.14
CA ILE A 58 -22.67 23.90 19.38
C ILE A 58 -23.45 24.26 18.11
N GLY A 59 -24.12 23.29 17.48
CA GLY A 59 -25.02 23.49 16.33
C GLY A 59 -26.13 24.54 16.53
N LEU A 60 -26.48 24.89 17.77
CA LEU A 60 -27.47 25.94 18.05
C LEU A 60 -26.96 27.36 17.78
N MET A 61 -25.64 27.55 17.58
CA MET A 61 -25.02 28.86 17.35
C MET A 61 -25.17 29.34 15.90
N GLN A 62 -26.41 29.56 15.46
CA GLN A 62 -26.78 29.91 14.08
C GLN A 62 -26.25 31.27 13.58
N GLY A 63 -25.62 32.07 14.46
CA GLY A 63 -24.92 33.32 14.11
C GLY A 63 -23.44 33.16 13.82
N LEU A 64 -22.85 31.99 14.12
CA LEU A 64 -21.41 31.76 14.03
C LEU A 64 -20.95 31.66 12.57
N ARG A 65 -19.93 32.45 12.22
CA ARG A 65 -19.32 32.49 10.89
C ARG A 65 -17.90 31.95 10.88
N SER A 66 -17.16 32.13 11.98
CA SER A 66 -15.79 31.62 12.11
C SER A 66 -15.65 30.80 13.38
N LEU A 67 -15.20 29.56 13.25
CA LEU A 67 -14.85 28.67 14.34
C LEU A 67 -13.40 28.24 14.17
N GLU A 68 -12.55 28.69 15.07
CA GLU A 68 -11.15 28.30 15.15
C GLU A 68 -10.95 27.50 16.43
N VAL A 69 -10.64 26.23 16.30
CA VAL A 69 -10.31 25.33 17.41
C VAL A 69 -8.96 24.72 17.07
N ALA A 70 -7.87 25.47 17.25
CA ALA A 70 -6.55 25.09 16.75
C ALA A 70 -5.54 24.82 17.86
N SER A 71 -4.54 23.98 17.62
CA SER A 71 -3.47 23.70 18.59
C SER A 71 -3.96 23.19 19.96
N ASN A 72 -4.98 22.33 19.98
CA ASN A 72 -5.46 21.68 21.20
C ASN A 72 -4.99 20.22 21.23
N SER A 73 -4.12 19.87 22.18
CA SER A 73 -3.42 18.59 22.18
C SER A 73 -4.27 17.39 22.62
N LYS A 74 -5.48 17.63 23.15
CA LYS A 74 -6.39 16.60 23.66
C LYS A 74 -7.75 16.54 22.96
N LEU A 75 -7.97 17.33 21.91
CA LEU A 75 -9.20 17.26 21.11
C LEU A 75 -9.16 16.01 20.24
N GLU A 76 -10.07 15.07 20.50
CA GLU A 76 -10.11 13.76 19.81
C GLU A 76 -11.26 13.67 18.80
N GLN A 77 -12.37 14.36 19.06
CA GLN A 77 -13.59 14.30 18.25
C GLN A 77 -14.29 15.67 18.20
N LEU A 78 -15.15 15.83 17.20
CA LEU A 78 -16.07 16.96 17.07
C LEU A 78 -17.50 16.48 17.28
N PRO A 79 -18.36 17.28 17.92
CA PRO A 79 -19.76 16.91 18.11
C PRO A 79 -20.48 16.88 16.76
N GLY A 80 -21.37 15.91 16.57
CA GLY A 80 -22.15 15.79 15.34
C GLY A 80 -22.98 17.03 15.03
N SER A 81 -23.44 17.76 16.06
CA SER A 81 -24.20 19.02 15.89
C SER A 81 -23.41 20.14 15.22
N LEU A 82 -22.08 20.05 15.14
CA LEU A 82 -21.25 21.03 14.43
C LEU A 82 -21.72 21.23 12.98
N THR A 83 -22.22 20.17 12.33
CA THR A 83 -22.70 20.20 10.94
C THR A 83 -23.98 21.03 10.74
N GLN A 84 -24.66 21.41 11.83
CA GLN A 84 -25.85 22.27 11.82
C GLN A 84 -25.52 23.76 11.73
N LEU A 85 -24.25 24.13 11.77
CA LEU A 85 -23.79 25.51 11.63
C LEU A 85 -23.80 25.94 10.15
N HIS A 86 -24.99 26.05 9.56
CA HIS A 86 -25.15 26.28 8.12
C HIS A 86 -24.59 27.63 7.61
N ARG A 87 -24.33 28.59 8.51
CA ARG A 87 -23.71 29.90 8.21
C ARG A 87 -22.21 29.95 8.49
N LEU A 88 -21.61 28.85 8.91
CA LEU A 88 -20.18 28.79 9.16
C LEU A 88 -19.42 28.94 7.84
N GLU A 89 -18.56 29.94 7.76
CA GLU A 89 -17.73 30.26 6.59
C GLU A 89 -16.31 29.71 6.77
N LYS A 90 -15.78 29.76 8.01
CA LYS A 90 -14.42 29.33 8.33
C LYS A 90 -14.41 28.33 9.46
N LEU A 91 -13.76 27.18 9.21
CA LEU A 91 -13.50 26.15 10.21
C LEU A 91 -12.01 25.83 10.20
N ASP A 92 -11.30 26.27 11.23
CA ASP A 92 -9.90 25.93 11.44
C ASP A 92 -9.76 24.97 12.62
N LEU A 93 -9.28 23.78 12.32
CA LEU A 93 -9.04 22.67 13.24
C LEU A 93 -7.55 22.31 13.27
N SER A 94 -6.68 23.20 12.78
CA SER A 94 -5.27 22.90 12.63
C SER A 94 -4.57 22.55 13.95
N SER A 95 -3.53 21.72 13.86
CA SER A 95 -2.69 21.32 14.98
C SER A 95 -3.41 20.59 16.12
N ASN A 96 -4.58 19.99 15.85
CA ASN A 96 -5.22 19.05 16.77
C ASN A 96 -4.72 17.63 16.47
N ARG A 97 -3.54 17.30 16.99
CA ARG A 97 -2.83 16.05 16.63
C ARG A 97 -3.59 14.75 16.95
N ARG A 98 -4.57 14.79 17.87
CA ARG A 98 -5.40 13.65 18.28
C ARG A 98 -6.76 13.57 17.58
N LEU A 99 -7.14 14.58 16.79
CA LEU A 99 -8.40 14.56 16.07
C LEU A 99 -8.33 13.46 15.01
N ALA A 100 -9.08 12.39 15.23
CA ALA A 100 -8.98 11.18 14.41
C ALA A 100 -10.05 11.11 13.30
N HIS A 101 -11.18 11.79 13.50
CA HIS A 101 -12.34 11.72 12.59
C HIS A 101 -13.02 13.08 12.49
N LEU A 102 -13.59 13.37 11.33
CA LEU A 102 -14.60 14.42 11.16
C LEU A 102 -15.99 13.81 11.31
N PRO A 103 -17.03 14.61 11.64
CA PRO A 103 -18.41 14.17 11.54
C PRO A 103 -18.71 13.69 10.11
N GLU A 104 -19.37 12.53 9.98
CA GLU A 104 -19.74 11.93 8.68
C GLU A 104 -20.55 12.89 7.79
N ASP A 105 -21.31 13.79 8.40
CA ASP A 105 -22.17 14.78 7.74
C ASP A 105 -21.51 16.17 7.54
N ILE A 106 -20.17 16.27 7.54
CA ILE A 106 -19.47 17.56 7.42
C ILE A 106 -19.89 18.36 6.18
N GLY A 107 -20.32 17.69 5.11
CA GLY A 107 -20.90 18.30 3.91
C GLY A 107 -22.16 19.17 4.14
N GLN A 108 -22.83 19.06 5.29
CA GLN A 108 -23.99 19.90 5.62
C GLN A 108 -23.63 21.36 5.96
N LEU A 109 -22.34 21.68 6.11
CA LEU A 109 -21.82 23.03 6.27
C LEU A 109 -21.86 23.82 4.95
N ARG A 110 -23.07 24.14 4.48
CA ARG A 110 -23.31 24.74 3.15
C ARG A 110 -22.66 26.11 2.93
N GLY A 111 -22.38 26.85 4.00
CA GLY A 111 -21.72 28.16 3.94
C GLY A 111 -20.19 28.10 3.97
N LEU A 112 -19.59 26.92 4.15
CA LEU A 112 -18.16 26.80 4.45
C LEU A 112 -17.30 27.12 3.22
N THR A 113 -16.42 28.10 3.37
CA THR A 113 -15.47 28.54 2.34
C THR A 113 -14.05 28.11 2.67
N GLU A 114 -13.69 27.98 3.95
CA GLU A 114 -12.35 27.59 4.39
C GLU A 114 -12.42 26.47 5.43
N LEU A 115 -11.77 25.34 5.11
CA LEU A 115 -11.56 24.22 6.03
C LEU A 115 -10.07 23.93 6.17
N SER A 116 -9.54 24.10 7.38
CA SER A 116 -8.15 23.80 7.71
C SER A 116 -8.06 22.65 8.71
N LEU A 117 -7.37 21.59 8.31
CA LEU A 117 -7.06 20.38 9.09
C LEU A 117 -5.55 20.15 9.16
N ARG A 118 -4.76 21.20 8.88
CA ARG A 118 -3.30 21.16 8.90
C ARG A 118 -2.80 20.50 10.18
N SER A 119 -1.83 19.60 10.09
CA SER A 119 -1.18 19.01 11.27
C SER A 119 -2.11 18.21 12.20
N CYS A 120 -3.26 17.72 11.70
CA CYS A 120 -4.09 16.72 12.36
C CYS A 120 -3.56 15.31 12.05
N THR A 121 -2.48 14.91 12.72
CA THR A 121 -1.74 13.68 12.43
C THR A 121 -2.52 12.39 12.69
N ALA A 122 -3.51 12.40 13.60
CA ALA A 122 -4.36 11.24 13.85
C ALA A 122 -5.49 11.07 12.83
N LEU A 123 -5.74 12.06 11.96
CA LEU A 123 -6.78 12.00 10.94
C LEU A 123 -6.32 11.08 9.80
N GLN A 124 -6.85 9.87 9.76
CA GLN A 124 -6.46 8.82 8.80
C GLN A 124 -7.35 8.79 7.55
N GLN A 125 -8.59 9.27 7.66
CA GLN A 125 -9.59 9.27 6.58
C GLN A 125 -10.41 10.56 6.59
N LEU A 126 -10.96 10.91 5.42
CA LEU A 126 -11.97 11.95 5.26
C LEU A 126 -13.33 11.30 4.94
N PRO A 127 -14.43 11.77 5.52
CA PRO A 127 -15.75 11.28 5.16
C PRO A 127 -16.13 11.69 3.74
N ASP A 128 -16.93 10.88 3.06
CA ASP A 128 -17.34 11.13 1.68
C ASP A 128 -18.09 12.46 1.52
N SER A 129 -18.80 12.92 2.55
CA SER A 129 -19.55 14.19 2.52
C SER A 129 -18.67 15.44 2.40
N VAL A 130 -17.34 15.34 2.58
CA VAL A 130 -16.42 16.46 2.30
C VAL A 130 -16.61 16.98 0.86
N GLY A 131 -16.93 16.09 -0.08
CA GLY A 131 -17.21 16.47 -1.47
C GLY A 131 -18.45 17.34 -1.66
N ASP A 132 -19.32 17.44 -0.66
CA ASP A 132 -20.61 18.15 -0.76
C ASP A 132 -20.52 19.60 -0.25
N LEU A 133 -19.32 20.05 0.15
CA LEU A 133 -19.03 21.43 0.55
C LEU A 133 -19.02 22.37 -0.68
N ALA A 134 -20.23 22.76 -1.10
CA ALA A 134 -20.46 23.46 -2.38
C ALA A 134 -19.87 24.88 -2.47
N GLN A 135 -19.48 25.51 -1.37
CA GLN A 135 -18.90 26.86 -1.33
C GLN A 135 -17.40 26.85 -0.98
N LEU A 136 -16.79 25.67 -0.86
CA LEU A 136 -15.42 25.55 -0.38
C LEU A 136 -14.43 26.16 -1.38
N GLN A 137 -13.56 27.04 -0.86
CA GLN A 137 -12.51 27.72 -1.59
C GLN A 137 -11.12 27.23 -1.17
N LEU A 138 -10.96 26.83 0.09
CA LEU A 138 -9.71 26.29 0.63
C LEU A 138 -9.97 25.05 1.46
N LEU A 139 -9.26 23.97 1.13
CA LEU A 139 -9.17 22.75 1.93
C LEU A 139 -7.70 22.48 2.24
N ASP A 140 -7.26 22.68 3.48
CA ASP A 140 -5.88 22.47 3.89
C ASP A 140 -5.72 21.20 4.73
N LEU A 141 -5.16 20.15 4.12
CA LEU A 141 -4.93 18.82 4.67
C LEU A 141 -3.44 18.52 4.88
N ARG A 142 -2.55 19.52 4.72
CA ARG A 142 -1.09 19.30 4.87
C ARG A 142 -0.75 18.77 6.27
N ASP A 143 0.25 17.92 6.35
CA ASP A 143 0.74 17.33 7.62
C ASP A 143 -0.34 16.50 8.37
N THR A 144 -1.33 15.96 7.66
CA THR A 144 -2.31 15.00 8.21
C THR A 144 -1.81 13.56 8.08
N GLY A 145 -2.43 12.63 8.81
CA GLY A 145 -2.15 11.20 8.73
C GLY A 145 -2.83 10.48 7.55
N LEU A 146 -3.45 11.21 6.62
CA LEU A 146 -4.26 10.63 5.56
C LEU A 146 -3.45 9.67 4.68
N GLN A 147 -4.00 8.48 4.46
CA GLN A 147 -3.45 7.47 3.55
C GLN A 147 -4.16 7.47 2.19
N THR A 148 -5.41 7.93 2.15
CA THR A 148 -6.24 7.96 0.94
C THR A 148 -7.06 9.24 0.87
N LEU A 149 -7.57 9.55 -0.32
CA LEU A 149 -8.49 10.65 -0.57
C LEU A 149 -9.81 10.08 -1.14
N PRO A 150 -10.98 10.52 -0.65
CA PRO A 150 -12.27 10.06 -1.18
C PRO A 150 -12.47 10.60 -2.60
N GLN A 151 -13.16 9.81 -3.45
CA GLN A 151 -13.48 10.24 -4.81
C GLN A 151 -14.41 11.47 -4.84
N SER A 152 -15.14 11.70 -3.74
CA SER A 152 -16.04 12.85 -3.59
C SER A 152 -15.33 14.21 -3.70
N LEU A 153 -14.00 14.29 -3.53
CA LEU A 153 -13.24 15.52 -3.79
C LEU A 153 -13.37 16.02 -5.24
N ALA A 154 -13.75 15.16 -6.19
CA ALA A 154 -14.09 15.57 -7.55
C ALA A 154 -15.32 16.49 -7.61
N ARG A 155 -16.25 16.38 -6.64
CA ARG A 155 -17.46 17.20 -6.55
C ARG A 155 -17.24 18.61 -5.98
N LEU A 156 -16.10 18.84 -5.31
CA LEU A 156 -15.75 20.17 -4.79
C LEU A 156 -15.66 21.21 -5.92
N PRO A 157 -15.87 22.50 -5.63
CA PRO A 157 -15.77 23.56 -6.64
C PRO A 157 -14.43 23.53 -7.36
N ALA A 158 -14.42 23.71 -8.70
CA ALA A 158 -13.19 23.62 -9.50
C ALA A 158 -12.08 24.60 -9.05
N GLN A 159 -12.48 25.75 -8.51
CA GLN A 159 -11.57 26.80 -8.00
C GLN A 159 -11.09 26.54 -6.56
N CYS A 160 -11.57 25.49 -5.90
CA CYS A 160 -11.15 25.13 -4.54
C CYS A 160 -9.65 24.77 -4.55
N ASP A 161 -8.87 25.50 -3.78
CA ASP A 161 -7.46 25.21 -3.49
C ASP A 161 -7.41 24.08 -2.46
N ILE A 162 -6.99 22.89 -2.90
CA ILE A 162 -6.90 21.70 -2.06
C ILE A 162 -5.41 21.41 -1.82
N LYS A 163 -4.96 21.61 -0.59
CA LYS A 163 -3.58 21.35 -0.17
C LYS A 163 -3.53 20.02 0.55
N VAL A 164 -2.85 19.04 -0.03
CA VAL A 164 -2.71 17.68 0.52
C VAL A 164 -1.29 17.42 1.01
N PRO A 165 -1.07 16.37 1.82
CA PRO A 165 0.27 15.82 2.04
C PRO A 165 0.95 15.45 0.72
N ASP A 166 2.27 15.54 0.66
CA ASP A 166 3.05 15.39 -0.58
C ASP A 166 2.81 14.05 -1.28
N HIS A 167 2.68 12.95 -0.52
CA HIS A 167 2.41 11.61 -1.07
C HIS A 167 1.02 11.47 -1.71
N LEU A 168 0.08 12.34 -1.36
CA LEU A 168 -1.28 12.34 -1.92
C LEU A 168 -1.46 13.34 -3.07
N ALA A 169 -0.43 14.11 -3.43
CA ALA A 169 -0.50 15.11 -4.50
C ALA A 169 -0.89 14.49 -5.85
N ASP A 170 -0.27 13.37 -6.22
CA ASP A 170 -0.57 12.66 -7.47
C ASP A 170 -1.98 12.05 -7.46
N ARG A 171 -2.43 11.56 -6.30
CA ARG A 171 -3.79 11.02 -6.15
C ARG A 171 -4.84 12.12 -6.28
N LEU A 172 -4.60 13.29 -5.71
CA LEU A 172 -5.46 14.46 -5.87
C LEU A 172 -5.55 14.89 -7.34
N LEU A 173 -4.41 14.92 -8.05
CA LEU A 173 -4.38 15.22 -9.48
C LEU A 173 -5.23 14.23 -10.29
N GLN A 174 -5.16 12.93 -9.99
CA GLN A 174 -5.99 11.92 -10.66
C GLN A 174 -7.50 12.12 -10.41
N ILE A 175 -7.89 12.52 -9.20
CA ILE A 175 -9.30 12.75 -8.84
C ILE A 175 -9.85 14.03 -9.50
N ARG A 176 -9.04 15.10 -9.56
CA ARG A 176 -9.48 16.44 -9.98
C ARG A 176 -9.27 16.73 -11.48
N ASP A 177 -8.23 16.15 -12.09
CA ASP A 177 -7.87 16.37 -13.48
C ASP A 177 -7.26 15.09 -14.12
N PRO A 178 -8.10 14.08 -14.38
CA PRO A 178 -7.66 12.78 -14.90
C PRO A 178 -6.97 12.89 -16.26
N GLU A 179 -7.37 13.85 -17.11
CA GLU A 179 -6.74 14.07 -18.42
C GLU A 179 -5.31 14.60 -18.29
N ARG A 180 -5.07 15.54 -17.37
CA ARG A 180 -3.71 16.05 -17.11
C ARG A 180 -2.83 14.98 -16.47
N ALA A 181 -3.36 14.19 -15.55
CA ALA A 181 -2.64 13.06 -14.97
C ALA A 181 -2.21 12.04 -16.04
N GLN A 182 -3.11 11.69 -16.97
CA GLN A 182 -2.79 10.81 -18.11
C GLN A 182 -1.71 11.40 -19.02
N ARG A 183 -1.80 12.70 -19.36
CA ARG A 183 -0.77 13.37 -20.18
C ARG A 183 0.59 13.43 -19.49
N GLN A 184 0.64 13.63 -18.16
CA GLN A 184 1.88 13.59 -17.40
C GLN A 184 2.49 12.19 -17.36
N ALA A 185 1.67 11.17 -17.14
CA ALA A 185 2.10 9.77 -17.18
C ALA A 185 2.64 9.39 -18.57
N GLN A 186 1.98 9.81 -19.65
CA GLN A 186 2.44 9.60 -21.02
C GLN A 186 3.78 10.31 -21.29
N ARG A 187 3.95 11.56 -20.85
CA ARG A 187 5.21 12.30 -21.01
C ARG A 187 6.34 11.70 -20.18
N ALA A 188 6.05 11.24 -18.96
CA ALA A 188 7.02 10.55 -18.11
C ALA A 188 7.47 9.23 -18.77
N ALA A 189 6.51 8.46 -19.30
CA ALA A 189 6.79 7.23 -20.06
C ALA A 189 7.62 7.51 -21.32
N GLN A 190 7.32 8.58 -22.07
CA GLN A 190 8.10 9.01 -23.23
C GLN A 190 9.52 9.42 -22.86
N ARG A 191 9.72 10.19 -21.78
CA ARG A 191 11.07 10.54 -21.27
C ARG A 191 11.85 9.32 -20.81
N LEU A 192 11.19 8.35 -20.20
CA LEU A 192 11.81 7.08 -19.81
C LEU A 192 12.21 6.27 -21.05
N ALA A 193 11.36 6.25 -22.08
CA ALA A 193 11.66 5.63 -23.38
C ALA A 193 12.81 6.34 -24.12
N GLU A 194 12.87 7.67 -24.06
CA GLU A 194 13.98 8.46 -24.63
C GLU A 194 15.29 8.29 -23.85
N ARG A 195 15.23 8.17 -22.52
CA ARG A 195 16.40 7.80 -21.69
C ARG A 195 16.89 6.39 -22.01
N ARG A 196 15.98 5.44 -22.26
CA ARG A 196 16.34 4.10 -22.77
C ARG A 196 16.97 4.16 -24.17
N ARG A 197 16.55 5.10 -25.04
CA ARG A 197 17.17 5.35 -26.35
C ARG A 197 18.53 6.07 -26.28
N ARG A 198 18.79 6.86 -25.23
CA ARG A 198 20.03 7.65 -25.03
C ARG A 198 21.04 7.01 -24.08
N ALA A 199 20.72 5.91 -23.41
CA ALA A 199 21.75 5.07 -22.81
C ALA A 199 22.72 4.62 -23.91
N PRO A 200 24.05 4.71 -23.73
CA PRO A 200 24.98 4.27 -24.74
C PRO A 200 24.71 2.80 -25.00
N VAL A 201 24.34 2.47 -26.24
CA VAL A 201 24.31 1.10 -26.73
C VAL A 201 25.72 0.56 -26.52
N PRO A 202 25.97 -0.38 -25.59
CA PRO A 202 27.30 -0.97 -25.47
C PRO A 202 27.42 -1.91 -26.67
N ALA A 203 28.20 -1.52 -27.67
CA ALA A 203 28.87 -2.37 -28.66
C ALA A 203 28.12 -3.62 -29.19
N ALA A 204 26.79 -3.59 -29.29
CA ALA A 204 26.00 -4.77 -29.69
C ALA A 204 25.63 -4.76 -31.19
N GLN A 205 26.08 -3.77 -31.96
CA GLN A 205 25.84 -3.70 -33.41
C GLN A 205 27.03 -4.15 -34.26
N GLN A 206 28.08 -4.73 -33.66
CA GLN A 206 29.19 -5.33 -34.41
C GLN A 206 29.46 -6.81 -34.11
N ALA A 207 28.59 -7.47 -33.35
CA ALA A 207 28.61 -8.93 -33.26
C ALA A 207 27.40 -9.48 -34.01
N GLY A 208 27.58 -9.87 -35.26
CA GLY A 208 26.68 -10.85 -35.85
C GLY A 208 26.81 -12.15 -35.07
N SER A 209 25.98 -12.40 -34.05
CA SER A 209 25.98 -13.69 -33.34
C SER A 209 24.86 -13.76 -32.29
N SER A 210 23.88 -14.63 -32.53
CA SER A 210 23.07 -15.34 -31.52
C SER A 210 22.23 -14.46 -30.56
N TRP A 211 20.90 -14.49 -30.71
CA TRP A 211 19.93 -14.02 -29.69
C TRP A 211 20.16 -14.62 -28.29
N ASN A 212 20.96 -15.67 -28.18
CA ASN A 212 21.17 -16.45 -26.99
C ASN A 212 22.31 -15.86 -26.16
N ARG A 213 21.94 -15.07 -25.13
CA ARG A 213 22.87 -14.47 -24.16
C ARG A 213 23.15 -15.36 -22.95
N VAL A 214 22.61 -16.58 -22.91
CA VAL A 214 22.86 -17.55 -21.83
C VAL A 214 24.36 -17.76 -21.53
N PRO A 215 25.27 -17.87 -22.53
CA PRO A 215 26.71 -18.02 -22.24
C PRO A 215 27.32 -16.80 -21.54
N GLU A 216 26.77 -15.59 -21.78
CA GLU A 216 27.19 -14.38 -21.07
C GLU A 216 26.70 -14.41 -19.62
N PHE A 217 25.43 -14.74 -19.40
CA PHE A 217 24.86 -14.86 -18.06
C PHE A 217 25.60 -15.90 -17.21
N THR A 218 25.88 -17.08 -17.76
CA THR A 218 26.67 -18.11 -17.08
C THR A 218 28.04 -17.60 -16.67
N ARG A 219 28.74 -16.88 -17.55
CA ARG A 219 30.07 -16.31 -17.25
C ARG A 219 30.01 -15.31 -16.11
N VAL A 220 29.01 -14.41 -16.14
CA VAL A 220 28.85 -13.39 -15.10
C VAL A 220 28.45 -14.03 -13.77
N LEU A 221 27.51 -14.98 -13.76
CA LEU A 221 27.13 -15.68 -12.54
C LEU A 221 28.30 -16.45 -11.94
N ARG A 222 29.10 -17.17 -12.74
CA ARG A 222 30.31 -17.86 -12.26
C ARG A 222 31.34 -16.92 -11.64
N SER A 223 31.40 -15.66 -12.09
CA SER A 223 32.31 -14.67 -11.50
C SER A 223 31.88 -14.19 -10.12
N VAL A 224 30.58 -14.30 -9.80
CA VAL A 224 30.01 -13.95 -8.50
C VAL A 224 29.98 -15.17 -7.57
N ASP A 225 29.57 -16.33 -8.10
CA ASP A 225 29.48 -17.60 -7.40
C ASP A 225 29.62 -18.74 -8.43
N ALA A 226 30.69 -19.54 -8.30
CA ALA A 226 31.02 -20.61 -9.23
C ALA A 226 29.92 -21.68 -9.29
N ASP A 227 29.37 -22.07 -8.14
CA ASP A 227 28.34 -23.10 -8.02
C ASP A 227 27.01 -22.61 -8.61
N LEU A 228 26.67 -21.34 -8.39
CA LEU A 228 25.46 -20.72 -8.95
C LEU A 228 25.52 -20.70 -10.48
N GLY A 229 26.66 -20.30 -11.05
CA GLY A 229 26.87 -20.27 -12.49
C GLY A 229 26.82 -21.67 -13.12
N GLU A 230 27.33 -22.69 -12.44
CA GLU A 230 27.22 -24.09 -12.91
C GLU A 230 25.76 -24.59 -12.88
N ARG A 231 25.02 -24.28 -11.82
CA ARG A 231 23.59 -24.64 -11.71
C ARG A 231 22.75 -23.94 -12.78
N PHE A 232 23.01 -22.66 -13.05
CA PHE A 232 22.31 -21.90 -14.09
C PHE A 232 22.58 -22.45 -15.50
N GLU A 233 23.81 -22.83 -15.77
CA GLU A 233 24.16 -23.46 -17.06
C GLU A 233 23.45 -24.80 -17.25
N LYS A 234 23.44 -25.66 -16.22
CA LYS A 234 22.75 -26.96 -16.29
C LYS A 234 21.25 -26.78 -16.50
N TRP A 235 20.63 -25.82 -15.80
CA TRP A 235 19.22 -25.49 -15.96
C TRP A 235 18.90 -25.02 -17.39
N THR A 236 19.66 -24.04 -17.90
CA THR A 236 19.45 -23.50 -19.26
C THR A 236 19.73 -24.52 -20.36
N GLN A 237 20.74 -25.38 -20.20
CA GLN A 237 21.00 -26.49 -21.12
C GLN A 237 19.85 -27.49 -21.15
N GLY A 238 19.28 -27.82 -19.99
CA GLY A 238 18.13 -28.74 -19.94
C GLY A 238 16.84 -28.13 -20.52
N LEU A 239 16.62 -26.82 -20.38
CA LEU A 239 15.55 -26.11 -21.10
C LEU A 239 15.72 -26.17 -22.63
N MET A 240 16.94 -25.98 -23.13
CA MET A 240 17.24 -26.08 -24.57
C MET A 240 17.09 -27.51 -25.11
N GLN A 241 17.38 -28.53 -24.29
CA GLN A 241 17.18 -29.93 -24.67
C GLN A 241 15.69 -30.32 -24.71
N ASN A 242 14.88 -29.89 -23.73
CA ASN A 242 13.43 -30.10 -23.71
C ASN A 242 12.73 -29.45 -24.92
N ALA A 243 13.20 -28.28 -25.36
CA ALA A 243 12.67 -27.58 -26.51
C ALA A 243 12.78 -28.35 -27.83
N ARG A 244 13.84 -29.14 -28.00
CA ARG A 244 14.04 -30.00 -29.18
C ARG A 244 13.04 -31.15 -29.26
N MET A 245 12.37 -31.50 -28.15
CA MET A 245 11.38 -32.58 -28.10
C MET A 245 9.92 -32.08 -28.00
N PHE A 246 9.65 -30.93 -27.36
CA PHE A 246 8.27 -30.51 -27.03
C PHE A 246 7.89 -29.07 -27.44
N GLY A 247 8.76 -28.34 -28.16
CA GLY A 247 8.35 -27.12 -28.86
C GLY A 247 8.21 -25.83 -28.04
N ALA A 248 8.77 -25.74 -26.83
CA ALA A 248 8.95 -24.47 -26.13
C ALA A 248 10.40 -24.35 -25.61
N SER A 249 11.20 -23.53 -26.30
CA SER A 249 12.56 -23.13 -25.87
C SER A 249 12.52 -21.76 -25.24
N ILE A 250 13.56 -21.44 -24.45
CA ILE A 250 13.97 -20.06 -24.19
C ILE A 250 13.98 -19.32 -25.54
N THR A 251 13.05 -18.38 -25.69
CA THR A 251 12.88 -17.56 -26.89
C THR A 251 13.64 -16.23 -26.72
N SER A 252 13.69 -15.43 -27.78
CA SER A 252 14.20 -14.06 -27.68
C SER A 252 13.39 -13.20 -26.70
N ALA A 253 12.11 -13.51 -26.47
CA ALA A 253 11.24 -12.82 -25.51
C ALA A 253 11.57 -13.15 -24.05
N ASP A 254 12.28 -14.25 -23.79
CA ASP A 254 12.67 -14.66 -22.43
C ASP A 254 13.99 -14.00 -21.97
N MET A 255 14.79 -13.48 -22.91
CA MET A 255 16.09 -12.87 -22.61
C MET A 255 15.99 -11.64 -21.70
N PRO A 256 15.04 -10.70 -21.87
CA PRO A 256 14.88 -9.57 -20.96
C PRO A 256 14.49 -10.00 -19.53
N LEU A 257 13.73 -11.08 -19.37
CA LEU A 257 13.36 -11.62 -18.06
C LEU A 257 14.59 -12.22 -17.36
N LEU A 258 15.37 -13.04 -18.10
CA LEU A 258 16.61 -13.61 -17.58
C LEU A 258 17.64 -12.53 -17.24
N ASP A 259 17.74 -11.46 -18.02
CA ASP A 259 18.63 -10.33 -17.74
C ASP A 259 18.29 -9.68 -16.38
N GLN A 260 17.00 -9.48 -16.09
CA GLN A 260 16.56 -8.95 -14.79
C GLN A 260 16.87 -9.90 -13.63
N VAL A 261 16.61 -11.20 -13.80
CA VAL A 261 16.90 -12.23 -12.79
C VAL A 261 18.40 -12.30 -12.51
N VAL A 262 19.23 -12.30 -13.55
CA VAL A 262 20.70 -12.36 -13.42
C VAL A 262 21.23 -11.07 -12.80
N ALA A 263 20.74 -9.90 -13.22
CA ALA A 263 21.09 -8.61 -12.61
C ALA A 263 20.73 -8.57 -11.13
N GLU A 264 19.59 -9.15 -10.73
CA GLU A 264 19.22 -9.25 -9.33
C GLU A 264 20.11 -10.22 -8.55
N ALA A 265 20.42 -11.38 -9.13
CA ALA A 265 21.34 -12.33 -8.54
C ALA A 265 22.73 -11.70 -8.34
N ILE A 266 23.16 -10.79 -9.20
CA ILE A 266 24.42 -10.07 -9.00
C ILE A 266 24.29 -9.02 -7.89
N ARG A 267 23.14 -8.37 -7.71
CA ARG A 267 22.98 -7.28 -6.74
C ARG A 267 22.68 -7.74 -5.32
N SER A 268 21.82 -8.73 -5.12
CA SER A 268 21.35 -9.19 -3.80
C SER A 268 21.95 -10.54 -3.43
N PRO A 269 22.79 -10.61 -2.38
CA PRO A 269 23.29 -11.88 -1.83
C PRO A 269 22.17 -12.80 -1.34
N GLU A 270 21.11 -12.26 -0.76
CA GLU A 270 19.97 -13.01 -0.23
C GLU A 270 19.20 -13.71 -1.37
N PHE A 271 19.01 -12.99 -2.48
CA PHE A 271 18.39 -13.56 -3.67
C PHE A 271 19.27 -14.64 -4.30
N ARG A 272 20.61 -14.54 -4.24
CA ARG A 272 21.50 -15.59 -4.78
C ARG A 272 21.24 -16.96 -4.16
N SER A 273 21.05 -17.01 -2.84
CA SER A 273 20.74 -18.26 -2.15
C SER A 273 19.40 -18.83 -2.57
N SER A 274 18.36 -17.98 -2.62
CA SER A 274 17.02 -18.37 -3.08
C SER A 274 17.01 -18.82 -4.55
N PHE A 275 17.76 -18.13 -5.40
CA PHE A 275 17.86 -18.44 -6.82
C PHE A 275 18.68 -19.73 -7.05
N GLY A 276 19.75 -19.95 -6.29
CA GLY A 276 20.50 -21.19 -6.29
C GLY A 276 19.65 -22.39 -5.86
N GLN A 277 18.78 -22.21 -4.86
CA GLN A 277 17.82 -23.23 -4.46
C GLN A 277 16.79 -23.50 -5.55
N PHE A 278 16.20 -22.44 -6.13
CA PHE A 278 15.31 -22.55 -7.29
C PHE A 278 15.95 -23.36 -8.42
N LEU A 279 17.16 -23.01 -8.84
CA LEU A 279 17.88 -23.75 -9.89
C LEU A 279 18.12 -25.21 -9.50
N SER A 280 18.32 -25.50 -8.22
CA SER A 280 18.53 -26.89 -7.76
C SER A 280 17.25 -27.72 -7.81
N ASP A 281 16.12 -27.14 -7.43
CA ASP A 281 14.82 -27.81 -7.41
C ASP A 281 14.26 -28.02 -8.83
N HIS A 282 14.63 -27.13 -9.74
CA HIS A 282 14.17 -27.10 -11.12
C HIS A 282 15.12 -27.79 -12.11
N THR A 283 16.35 -28.13 -11.67
CA THR A 283 17.32 -28.92 -12.44
C THR A 283 17.34 -30.36 -11.90
N ILE A 284 16.67 -31.29 -12.59
CA ILE A 284 16.64 -32.70 -12.15
C ILE A 284 18.05 -33.30 -12.15
N LYS A 285 18.44 -33.90 -11.02
CA LYS A 285 19.61 -34.78 -10.91
C LYS A 285 19.20 -36.21 -11.30
N THR A 286 19.76 -36.78 -12.36
CA THR A 286 19.65 -38.22 -12.62
C THR A 286 20.60 -38.97 -11.70
N LEU A 287 20.05 -39.78 -10.79
CA LEU A 287 20.82 -40.77 -10.02
C LEU A 287 21.09 -42.00 -10.90
N ASN A 288 22.36 -42.36 -11.07
CA ASN A 288 22.74 -43.70 -11.52
C ASN A 288 23.01 -44.59 -10.29
N LEU A 289 22.80 -45.91 -10.44
CA LEU A 289 22.89 -46.91 -9.37
C LEU A 289 24.29 -47.08 -8.73
N ASP A 290 25.35 -46.45 -9.27
CA ASP A 290 26.73 -46.66 -8.81
C ASP A 290 27.34 -45.47 -8.05
N GLY A 291 26.53 -44.52 -7.58
CA GLY A 291 26.98 -43.49 -6.62
C GLY A 291 28.03 -42.48 -7.11
N MET A 292 28.42 -42.50 -8.40
CA MET A 292 29.23 -41.45 -9.02
C MET A 292 28.41 -40.63 -10.02
N THR A 293 28.47 -39.31 -9.88
CA THR A 293 27.83 -38.34 -10.77
C THR A 293 28.55 -38.29 -12.11
N GLN A 294 28.02 -38.98 -13.13
CA GLN A 294 28.41 -38.74 -14.53
C GLN A 294 27.24 -38.23 -15.37
N VAL A 295 27.55 -37.20 -16.15
CA VAL A 295 26.68 -36.45 -17.05
C VAL A 295 26.48 -37.25 -18.34
N GLY A 296 25.22 -37.59 -18.64
CA GLY A 296 24.78 -38.02 -19.97
C GLY A 296 24.16 -39.41 -20.03
N GLY A 297 22.84 -39.46 -20.27
CA GLY A 297 22.15 -40.69 -20.69
C GLY A 297 20.65 -40.74 -20.40
N ARG A 298 19.82 -40.45 -21.42
CA ARG A 298 18.39 -40.80 -21.62
C ARG A 298 17.43 -40.73 -20.38
N GLY A 299 16.74 -39.60 -20.17
CA GLY A 299 15.49 -39.48 -19.37
C GLY A 299 15.24 -38.09 -18.71
N PRO A 300 14.00 -37.65 -18.40
CA PRO A 300 13.51 -36.29 -18.76
C PRO A 300 13.22 -35.26 -17.63
N ALA A 301 12.92 -34.03 -18.08
CA ALA A 301 12.09 -32.95 -17.50
C ALA A 301 12.73 -31.91 -16.55
N VAL A 302 13.60 -31.02 -17.06
CA VAL A 302 13.76 -29.69 -16.42
C VAL A 302 12.37 -29.03 -16.29
N ARG A 303 12.05 -28.55 -15.10
CA ARG A 303 10.78 -27.89 -14.75
C ARG A 303 11.04 -26.40 -14.55
N GLY A 304 10.08 -25.52 -14.85
CA GLY A 304 10.23 -24.08 -14.65
C GLY A 304 10.99 -23.37 -15.78
N ASP A 305 10.36 -22.34 -16.33
CA ASP A 305 10.84 -21.51 -17.43
C ASP A 305 11.44 -20.17 -16.93
N ALA A 306 11.84 -19.31 -17.88
CA ALA A 306 12.32 -17.96 -17.55
C ALA A 306 11.28 -17.12 -16.78
N LYS A 307 9.99 -17.33 -17.04
CA LYS A 307 8.88 -16.64 -16.36
C LYS A 307 8.76 -17.08 -14.91
N THR A 308 8.99 -18.36 -14.65
CA THR A 308 8.98 -18.96 -13.30
C THR A 308 10.18 -18.45 -12.49
N ALA A 309 11.37 -18.39 -13.11
CA ALA A 309 12.56 -17.79 -12.50
C ALA A 309 12.34 -16.30 -12.16
N PHE A 310 11.71 -15.55 -13.07
CA PHE A 310 11.32 -14.17 -12.84
C PHE A 310 10.28 -14.03 -11.70
N ALA A 311 9.29 -14.91 -11.64
CA ALA A 311 8.29 -14.91 -10.58
C ALA A 311 8.94 -15.17 -9.21
N GLU A 312 9.88 -16.10 -9.10
CA GLU A 312 10.61 -16.32 -7.83
C GLU A 312 11.47 -15.11 -7.44
N MET A 313 12.12 -14.45 -8.40
CA MET A 313 12.81 -13.17 -8.16
C MET A 313 11.86 -12.09 -7.63
N LEU A 314 10.71 -11.91 -8.27
CA LEU A 314 9.74 -10.90 -7.88
C LEU A 314 9.15 -11.20 -6.50
N LYS A 315 8.79 -12.46 -6.24
CA LYS A 315 8.36 -12.92 -4.91
C LYS A 315 9.40 -12.60 -3.84
N HIS A 316 10.67 -12.91 -4.09
CA HIS A 316 11.76 -12.56 -3.17
C HIS A 316 11.81 -11.06 -2.90
N LYS A 317 11.81 -10.22 -3.94
CA LYS A 317 11.78 -8.76 -3.77
C LYS A 317 10.61 -8.29 -2.95
N LEU A 318 9.40 -8.80 -3.23
CA LEU A 318 8.19 -8.41 -2.51
C LEU A 318 8.28 -8.77 -1.03
N MET A 319 8.85 -9.94 -0.68
CA MET A 319 9.03 -10.33 0.72
C MET A 319 10.04 -9.47 1.47
N HIS A 320 11.05 -8.92 0.78
CA HIS A 320 12.12 -8.12 1.38
C HIS A 320 11.94 -6.60 1.23
N THR A 321 10.88 -6.15 0.54
CA THR A 321 10.53 -4.74 0.45
C THR A 321 9.76 -4.35 1.72
N GLN A 322 10.17 -3.27 2.40
CA GLN A 322 9.48 -2.77 3.61
C GLN A 322 8.35 -1.79 3.28
N ASP A 323 8.46 -1.11 2.14
CA ASP A 323 7.51 -0.10 1.70
C ASP A 323 6.41 -0.70 0.81
N HIS A 324 5.16 -0.49 1.21
CA HIS A 324 3.98 -0.95 0.51
C HIS A 324 3.88 -0.37 -0.91
N GLU A 325 4.18 0.92 -1.09
CA GLU A 325 4.05 1.58 -2.39
C GLU A 325 5.07 1.03 -3.39
N THR A 326 6.31 0.83 -2.95
CA THR A 326 7.35 0.20 -3.75
C THR A 326 6.98 -1.25 -4.12
N ALA A 327 6.45 -2.03 -3.18
CA ALA A 327 6.01 -3.40 -3.44
C ALA A 327 4.85 -3.46 -4.45
N LEU A 328 3.87 -2.57 -4.32
CA LEU A 328 2.75 -2.46 -5.24
C LEU A 328 3.23 -2.04 -6.63
N GLY A 329 4.15 -1.07 -6.71
CA GLY A 329 4.75 -0.62 -7.97
C GLY A 329 5.45 -1.76 -8.72
N LEU A 330 6.27 -2.55 -8.03
CA LEU A 330 6.96 -3.72 -8.59
C LEU A 330 5.98 -4.77 -9.11
N LEU A 331 4.91 -5.06 -8.35
CA LEU A 331 3.90 -6.03 -8.75
C LEU A 331 3.11 -5.53 -9.97
N LEU A 332 2.66 -4.28 -9.97
CA LEU A 332 1.90 -3.70 -11.09
C LEU A 332 2.75 -3.56 -12.36
N GLU A 333 4.05 -3.25 -12.24
CA GLU A 333 4.96 -3.25 -13.39
C GLU A 333 5.06 -4.64 -14.01
N ALA A 334 5.20 -5.68 -13.18
CA ALA A 334 5.21 -7.06 -13.65
C ALA A 334 3.88 -7.47 -14.30
N LEU A 335 2.74 -7.09 -13.71
CA LEU A 335 1.41 -7.39 -14.26
C LEU A 335 1.15 -6.70 -15.62
N ARG A 336 1.82 -5.58 -15.90
CA ARG A 336 1.77 -4.87 -17.19
C ARG A 336 2.74 -5.44 -18.23
N ASN A 337 3.64 -6.34 -17.84
CA ASN A 337 4.62 -6.92 -18.74
C ASN A 337 3.96 -7.98 -19.64
N SER A 338 3.76 -7.63 -20.91
CA SER A 338 3.15 -8.52 -21.93
C SER A 338 3.93 -9.82 -22.13
N ASP A 339 5.24 -9.82 -21.88
CA ASP A 339 6.11 -10.97 -22.11
C ASP A 339 5.83 -12.12 -21.13
N LEU A 340 5.28 -11.80 -19.95
CA LEU A 340 4.86 -12.82 -18.99
C LEU A 340 3.59 -13.55 -19.45
N GLY A 341 2.78 -12.95 -20.32
CA GLY A 341 1.54 -13.56 -20.83
C GLY A 341 0.51 -13.86 -19.73
N LEU A 342 0.51 -13.05 -18.67
CA LEU A 342 -0.36 -13.24 -17.51
C LEU A 342 -1.79 -12.81 -17.83
N SER A 343 -2.71 -13.76 -17.82
CA SER A 343 -4.16 -13.52 -17.74
C SER A 343 -4.63 -13.55 -16.28
N ARG A 344 -5.79 -12.97 -16.00
CA ARG A 344 -6.43 -13.09 -14.67
C ARG A 344 -6.59 -14.54 -14.22
N GLN A 345 -6.91 -15.44 -15.16
CA GLN A 345 -7.04 -16.86 -14.85
C GLN A 345 -5.71 -17.49 -14.45
N THR A 346 -4.61 -17.17 -15.13
CA THR A 346 -3.26 -17.64 -14.77
C THR A 346 -2.74 -17.01 -13.47
N LEU A 347 -3.19 -15.81 -13.10
CA LEU A 347 -2.84 -15.18 -11.83
C LEU A 347 -3.49 -15.89 -10.63
N LEU A 348 -4.76 -16.28 -10.78
CA LEU A 348 -5.53 -16.89 -9.71
C LEU A 348 -5.35 -18.41 -9.64
N ARG A 349 -5.15 -19.05 -10.80
CA ARG A 349 -5.12 -20.51 -10.96
C ARG A 349 -4.09 -20.88 -12.01
N SER A 350 -2.81 -20.75 -11.67
CA SER A 350 -1.72 -21.35 -12.46
C SER A 350 -1.48 -22.78 -11.99
N ARG A 351 -1.15 -23.68 -12.92
CA ARG A 351 -0.69 -25.02 -12.55
C ARG A 351 0.80 -24.95 -12.24
N ASN A 352 1.18 -25.22 -10.99
CA ASN A 352 2.57 -25.33 -10.62
C ASN A 352 3.19 -26.55 -11.30
N GLU A 353 4.26 -26.35 -12.07
CA GLU A 353 4.93 -27.43 -12.81
C GLU A 353 5.70 -28.40 -11.90
N LEU A 354 6.16 -27.95 -10.74
CA LEU A 354 6.84 -28.78 -9.74
C LEU A 354 5.86 -29.70 -9.00
N THR A 355 4.74 -29.15 -8.52
CA THR A 355 3.82 -29.88 -7.63
C THR A 355 2.60 -30.45 -8.37
N GLY A 356 2.34 -29.99 -9.59
CA GLY A 356 1.16 -30.31 -10.38
C GLY A 356 -0.15 -29.72 -9.84
N ARG A 357 -0.09 -28.97 -8.73
CA ARG A 357 -1.24 -28.36 -8.05
C ARG A 357 -1.59 -27.02 -8.69
N VAL A 358 -2.86 -26.65 -8.60
CA VAL A 358 -3.30 -25.32 -8.96
C VAL A 358 -2.98 -24.39 -7.81
N GLU A 359 -2.18 -23.37 -8.06
CA GLU A 359 -1.82 -22.35 -7.09
C GLU A 359 -1.96 -20.95 -7.69
N MET A 360 -2.14 -19.98 -6.80
CA MET A 360 -2.07 -18.56 -7.15
C MET A 360 -0.65 -18.20 -7.55
N TRP A 361 -0.50 -17.25 -8.48
CA TRP A 361 0.80 -16.73 -8.88
C TRP A 361 1.63 -16.30 -7.66
N PRO A 362 2.81 -16.89 -7.43
CA PRO A 362 3.54 -16.72 -6.17
C PRO A 362 3.85 -15.26 -5.77
N PRO A 363 4.19 -14.35 -6.70
CA PRO A 363 4.34 -12.93 -6.40
C PRO A 363 3.07 -12.27 -5.88
N LEU A 364 1.91 -12.57 -6.48
CA LEU A 364 0.63 -12.02 -6.03
C LEU A 364 0.31 -12.51 -4.62
N LYS A 365 0.51 -13.81 -4.35
CA LYS A 365 0.33 -14.36 -3.01
C LYS A 365 1.25 -13.69 -2.00
N ALA A 366 2.53 -13.51 -2.33
CA ALA A 366 3.51 -12.86 -1.44
C ALA A 366 3.14 -11.41 -1.14
N TYR A 367 2.68 -10.67 -2.15
CA TYR A 367 2.18 -9.31 -1.96
C TYR A 367 0.98 -9.27 -1.00
N ILE A 368 -0.03 -10.11 -1.21
CA ILE A 368 -1.23 -10.11 -0.36
C ILE A 368 -0.86 -10.52 1.08
N SER A 369 0.02 -11.49 1.26
CA SER A 369 0.46 -11.92 2.59
C SER A 369 1.20 -10.84 3.38
N MET A 370 1.98 -9.99 2.71
CA MET A 370 2.96 -9.10 3.38
C MET A 370 2.58 -7.63 3.33
N HIS A 371 1.84 -7.21 2.30
CA HIS A 371 1.62 -5.80 1.97
C HIS A 371 0.15 -5.42 1.93
N ASP A 372 -0.77 -6.33 1.62
CA ASP A 372 -2.22 -6.05 1.70
C ASP A 372 -2.67 -6.00 3.16
N VAL A 373 -3.50 -5.01 3.52
CA VAL A 373 -3.94 -4.79 4.91
C VAL A 373 -4.71 -6.00 5.44
N GLU A 374 -5.66 -6.51 4.66
CA GLU A 374 -6.50 -7.63 5.07
C GLU A 374 -5.72 -8.95 5.04
N GLY A 375 -4.92 -9.18 3.99
CA GLY A 375 -4.08 -10.36 3.86
C GLY A 375 -3.01 -10.46 4.94
N LYS A 376 -2.37 -9.35 5.30
CA LYS A 376 -1.41 -9.29 6.40
C LYS A 376 -2.09 -9.53 7.75
N ALA A 377 -3.24 -8.90 8.00
CA ALA A 377 -4.00 -9.14 9.23
C ALA A 377 -4.39 -10.63 9.39
N ALA A 378 -4.73 -11.31 8.29
CA ALA A 378 -5.02 -12.74 8.31
C ALA A 378 -3.77 -13.60 8.64
N GLN A 379 -2.59 -13.23 8.14
CA GLN A 379 -1.32 -13.89 8.50
C GLN A 379 -0.93 -13.62 9.95
N ASP A 380 -1.01 -12.37 10.41
CA ASP A 380 -0.69 -11.98 11.78
C ASP A 380 -1.63 -12.70 12.78
N ALA A 381 -2.91 -12.83 12.45
CA ALA A 381 -3.87 -13.61 13.25
C ALA A 381 -3.51 -15.09 13.32
N ALA A 382 -3.09 -15.71 12.20
CA ALA A 382 -2.66 -17.11 12.19
C ALA A 382 -1.38 -17.33 12.99
N ILE A 383 -0.42 -16.42 12.92
CA ILE A 383 0.81 -16.46 13.72
C ILE A 383 0.48 -16.31 15.21
N THR A 384 -0.35 -15.33 15.57
CA THR A 384 -0.76 -15.10 16.96
C THR A 384 -1.48 -16.32 17.53
N TRP A 385 -2.36 -16.94 16.73
CA TRP A 385 -3.04 -18.18 17.10
C TRP A 385 -2.06 -19.32 17.32
N ALA A 386 -1.12 -19.52 16.39
CA ALA A 386 -0.12 -20.58 16.50
C ALA A 386 0.78 -20.41 17.74
N MET A 387 1.15 -19.17 18.09
CA MET A 387 1.89 -18.87 19.32
C MET A 387 1.09 -19.23 20.56
N ALA A 388 -0.19 -18.85 20.63
CA ALA A 388 -1.06 -19.18 21.75
C ALA A 388 -1.23 -20.69 21.94
N GLN A 389 -1.38 -21.45 20.85
CA GLN A 389 -1.48 -22.91 20.90
C GLN A 389 -0.16 -23.56 21.35
N LEU A 390 0.98 -23.00 20.94
CA LEU A 390 2.28 -23.45 21.43
C LEU A 390 2.41 -23.22 22.93
N ASP A 391 1.99 -22.05 23.44
CA ASP A 391 2.04 -21.72 24.86
C ASP A 391 1.13 -22.65 25.69
N GLU A 392 -0.10 -22.91 25.22
CA GLU A 392 -1.03 -23.86 25.86
C GLU A 392 -0.47 -25.29 25.91
N ALA A 393 0.27 -25.71 24.90
CA ALA A 393 0.96 -27.00 24.90
C ALA A 393 2.11 -27.05 25.92
N HIS A 394 2.87 -25.95 26.08
CA HIS A 394 3.92 -25.85 27.09
C HIS A 394 3.36 -25.85 28.52
N GLU A 395 2.18 -25.28 28.72
CA GLU A 395 1.45 -25.30 30.00
C GLU A 395 0.75 -26.66 30.26
N GLY A 396 0.76 -27.58 29.29
CA GLY A 396 0.17 -28.91 29.40
C GLY A 396 -1.36 -28.93 29.29
N VAL A 397 -1.97 -27.86 28.78
CA VAL A 397 -3.42 -27.73 28.57
C VAL A 397 -3.87 -28.55 27.36
N ILE A 398 -3.05 -28.58 26.30
CA ILE A 398 -3.27 -29.38 25.08
C ILE A 398 -2.01 -30.18 24.73
N GLY A 399 -2.16 -31.20 23.88
CA GLY A 399 -1.01 -31.97 23.40
C GLY A 399 -0.22 -31.24 22.30
N GLU A 400 1.10 -31.48 22.18
CA GLU A 400 1.94 -30.89 21.11
C GLU A 400 1.42 -31.19 19.69
N ALA A 401 0.86 -32.39 19.49
CA ALA A 401 0.26 -32.79 18.21
C ALA A 401 -1.01 -31.99 17.89
N GLU A 402 -1.81 -31.67 18.91
CA GLU A 402 -3.03 -30.87 18.79
C GLU A 402 -2.71 -29.42 18.49
N ALA A 403 -1.75 -28.82 19.23
CA ALA A 403 -1.26 -27.47 18.98
C ALA A 403 -0.70 -27.30 17.55
N LYS A 404 0.02 -28.31 17.05
CA LYS A 404 0.53 -28.33 15.67
C LYS A 404 -0.62 -28.39 14.65
N GLN A 405 -1.61 -29.24 14.87
CA GLN A 405 -2.76 -29.36 13.98
C GLN A 405 -3.58 -28.06 13.91
N GLU A 406 -3.82 -27.42 15.05
CA GLU A 406 -4.53 -26.14 15.12
C GLU A 406 -3.75 -25.01 14.44
N SER A 407 -2.42 -24.98 14.61
CA SER A 407 -1.54 -24.03 13.92
C SER A 407 -1.57 -24.21 12.39
N GLU A 408 -1.51 -25.46 11.91
CA GLU A 408 -1.64 -25.78 10.48
C GLU A 408 -3.02 -25.37 9.93
N GLN A 409 -4.08 -25.57 10.71
CA GLN A 409 -5.44 -25.20 10.34
C GLN A 409 -5.62 -23.68 10.28
N ALA A 410 -5.07 -22.92 11.23
CA ALA A 410 -5.07 -21.46 11.23
C ALA A 410 -4.32 -20.92 10.00
N GLN A 411 -3.14 -21.48 9.71
CA GLN A 411 -2.37 -21.11 8.52
C GLN A 411 -3.10 -21.45 7.21
N ALA A 412 -3.82 -22.57 7.16
CA ALA A 412 -4.66 -22.94 6.01
C ALA A 412 -5.84 -21.98 5.83
N ASN A 413 -6.45 -21.51 6.92
CA ASN A 413 -7.52 -20.53 6.89
C ASN A 413 -7.03 -19.16 6.38
N ALA A 414 -5.86 -18.70 6.84
CA ALA A 414 -5.22 -17.49 6.33
C ALA A 414 -4.92 -17.61 4.81
N ASN A 415 -4.39 -18.75 4.37
CA ASN A 415 -4.15 -19.00 2.95
C ASN A 415 -5.45 -18.96 2.12
N ARG A 416 -6.55 -19.57 2.60
CA ARG A 416 -7.86 -19.50 1.93
C ARG A 416 -8.41 -18.09 1.88
N PHE A 417 -8.18 -17.29 2.92
CA PHE A 417 -8.57 -15.88 2.92
C PHE A 417 -7.82 -15.10 1.84
N ILE A 418 -6.50 -15.26 1.75
CA ILE A 418 -5.66 -14.65 0.71
C ILE A 418 -6.14 -15.05 -0.69
N GLU A 419 -6.48 -16.31 -0.90
CA GLU A 419 -7.06 -16.80 -2.16
C GLU A 419 -8.38 -16.13 -2.54
N ARG A 420 -9.22 -15.78 -1.55
CA ARG A 420 -10.47 -15.04 -1.77
C ARG A 420 -10.25 -13.53 -1.95
N ARG A 421 -9.20 -12.97 -1.33
CA ARG A 421 -8.82 -11.55 -1.45
C ARG A 421 -8.27 -11.22 -2.84
N ALA A 422 -7.49 -12.13 -3.42
CA ALA A 422 -6.86 -11.94 -4.73
C ALA A 422 -7.81 -11.48 -5.86
N PRO A 423 -8.96 -12.12 -6.13
CA PRO A 423 -9.86 -11.68 -7.21
C PRO A 423 -10.48 -10.30 -6.97
N VAL A 424 -10.66 -9.89 -5.70
CA VAL A 424 -11.17 -8.57 -5.31
C VAL A 424 -10.11 -7.51 -5.58
N LEU A 425 -8.87 -7.74 -5.14
CA LEU A 425 -7.74 -6.84 -5.41
C LEU A 425 -7.47 -6.64 -6.90
N LEU A 426 -7.51 -7.72 -7.69
CA LEU A 426 -7.36 -7.59 -9.15
C LEU A 426 -8.46 -6.71 -9.76
N GLN A 427 -9.69 -6.78 -9.23
CA GLN A 427 -10.79 -5.90 -9.65
C GLN A 427 -10.59 -4.45 -9.21
N GLU A 428 -10.13 -4.21 -7.98
CA GLU A 428 -9.77 -2.86 -7.49
C GLU A 428 -8.66 -2.22 -8.35
N TRP A 429 -7.72 -3.02 -8.86
CA TRP A 429 -6.64 -2.57 -9.75
C TRP A 429 -7.06 -2.45 -11.22
N GLY A 430 -8.31 -2.77 -11.58
CA GLY A 430 -8.81 -2.73 -12.95
C GLY A 430 -8.19 -3.80 -13.87
N ILE A 431 -7.73 -4.92 -13.31
CA ILE A 431 -7.16 -6.05 -14.04
C ILE A 431 -8.28 -7.07 -14.28
N HIS A 432 -8.78 -7.10 -15.52
CA HIS A 432 -9.94 -7.90 -15.91
C HIS A 432 -9.63 -9.33 -16.32
#